data_AF-A0A562E381-F1
#
_entry.id   AF-A0A562E381-F1
#
_cell.length_a   1.000
_cell.length_b   1.000
_cell.length_c   1.000
_cell.angle_alpha   90.00
_cell.angle_beta   90.00
_cell.angle_gamma   90.00
#
_symmetry.space_group_name_H-M   'P 1'
#
loop_
_entity.id
_entity.type
_entity.pdbx_description
1 polymer ?
#
loop_
_entity_poly.entity_id
_entity_poly.type
_entity_poly.pdbx_seq_one_letter_code
_entity_poly.pdbx_strand_id
1 'polypeptide(L)'
;MTPRSWLYVPGHRADRIDKALASDADAVVIDLEDAVPVDAKKRALDNAIAAVLSAPADRVVWLRLNAIGSQWIDDEIAALSAADRTPAGVRLPKADDPDTVAATGSTVRSTRSSNPLRACSPHRRSRDAIPASPESHSAKPTSPQTCVPNPTD
;
A
#
# COMPACT_ATOMS: atom_id res chain seq x y z
N MET A 1 -11.30 -4.41 -13.70
CA MET A 1 -11.35 -3.50 -14.86
C MET A 1 -9.92 -3.12 -15.21
N THR A 2 -9.54 -3.11 -16.48
CA THR A 2 -8.19 -2.70 -16.89
C THR A 2 -8.06 -1.18 -16.76
N PRO A 3 -7.02 -0.64 -16.08
CA PRO A 3 -6.87 0.81 -15.91
C PRO A 3 -6.77 1.52 -17.27
N ARG A 4 -7.56 2.58 -17.49
CA ARG A 4 -7.59 3.39 -18.71
C ARG A 4 -6.82 4.70 -18.53
N SER A 5 -6.68 5.15 -17.29
CA SER A 5 -5.99 6.36 -16.88
C SER A 5 -4.92 6.05 -15.83
N TRP A 6 -3.74 6.66 -16.00
CA TRP A 6 -2.60 6.48 -15.11
C TRP A 6 -2.07 7.86 -14.71
N LEU A 7 -2.20 8.19 -13.42
CA LEU A 7 -1.75 9.48 -12.89
C LEU A 7 -0.38 9.32 -12.22
N TYR A 8 0.62 10.02 -12.75
CA TYR A 8 1.96 10.04 -12.17
C TYR A 8 2.11 11.13 -11.10
N VAL A 9 2.69 10.76 -9.95
CA VAL A 9 3.00 11.69 -8.86
C VAL A 9 4.41 11.49 -8.32
N PRO A 10 5.17 12.56 -8.06
CA PRO A 10 6.51 12.44 -7.45
C PRO A 10 6.43 11.89 -6.03
N GLY A 11 7.21 10.84 -5.72
CA GLY A 11 7.19 10.17 -4.41
C GLY A 11 7.59 11.07 -3.24
N HIS A 12 8.41 12.08 -3.46
CA HIS A 12 8.83 13.01 -2.41
C HIS A 12 7.73 14.02 -1.99
N ARG A 13 6.60 14.06 -2.69
CA ARG A 13 5.48 15.00 -2.50
C ARG A 13 4.26 14.31 -1.91
N ALA A 14 4.30 14.01 -0.60
CA ALA A 14 3.19 13.40 0.12
C ALA A 14 1.86 14.13 -0.12
N ASP A 15 1.89 15.47 -0.13
CA ASP A 15 0.74 16.34 -0.43
C ASP A 15 0.08 16.04 -1.80
N ARG A 16 0.87 15.60 -2.78
CA ARG A 16 0.39 15.25 -4.12
C ARG A 16 -0.04 13.78 -4.21
N ILE A 17 0.63 12.90 -3.47
CA ILE A 17 0.25 11.48 -3.39
C ILE A 17 -1.17 11.36 -2.82
N ASP A 18 -1.46 12.03 -1.71
CA ASP A 18 -2.78 11.99 -1.07
C ASP A 18 -3.89 12.46 -2.03
N LYS A 19 -3.63 13.55 -2.75
CA LYS A 19 -4.57 14.07 -3.77
C LYS A 19 -4.76 13.11 -4.94
N ALA A 20 -3.71 12.44 -5.40
CA ALA A 20 -3.82 11.45 -6.46
C ALA A 20 -4.59 10.20 -6.00
N LEU A 21 -4.35 9.73 -4.78
CA LEU A 21 -5.09 8.62 -4.17
C LEU A 21 -6.57 8.96 -3.92
N ALA A 22 -6.93 10.25 -3.88
CA ALA A 22 -8.32 10.72 -3.80
C ALA A 22 -8.95 11.03 -5.18
N SER A 23 -8.19 10.99 -6.27
CA SER A 23 -8.67 11.35 -7.62
C SER A 23 -9.47 10.24 -8.31
N ASP A 24 -10.12 10.55 -9.43
CA ASP A 24 -10.84 9.57 -10.25
C ASP A 24 -9.92 8.76 -11.20
N ALA A 25 -8.59 8.89 -11.10
CA ALA A 25 -7.67 8.11 -11.91
C ALA A 25 -7.79 6.61 -11.58
N ASP A 26 -7.79 5.76 -12.62
CA ASP A 26 -7.92 4.30 -12.46
C ASP A 26 -6.70 3.70 -11.74
N ALA A 27 -5.51 4.24 -12.01
CA ALA A 27 -4.25 3.86 -11.36
C ALA A 27 -3.42 5.09 -11.02
N VAL A 28 -2.79 5.07 -9.84
CA VAL A 28 -1.81 6.08 -9.41
C VAL A 28 -0.43 5.47 -9.47
N VAL A 29 0.51 6.13 -10.16
CA VAL A 29 1.92 5.76 -10.20
C VAL A 29 2.71 6.73 -9.34
N ILE A 30 3.30 6.22 -8.26
CA ILE A 30 4.23 6.98 -7.45
C ILE A 30 5.62 6.82 -8.08
N ASP A 31 6.19 7.93 -8.52
CA ASP A 31 7.48 7.97 -9.20
C ASP A 31 8.61 8.14 -8.20
N LEU A 32 9.55 7.19 -8.18
CA LEU A 32 10.78 7.23 -7.38
C LEU A 32 11.99 7.62 -8.22
N GLU A 33 11.88 7.71 -9.55
CA GLU A 33 13.00 7.98 -10.46
C GLU A 33 13.15 9.48 -10.79
N ASP A 34 12.84 9.89 -12.03
CA ASP A 34 13.23 11.18 -12.59
C ASP A 34 12.53 12.37 -11.91
N ALA A 35 11.30 12.16 -11.42
CA ALA A 35 10.55 13.19 -10.73
C ALA A 35 11.03 13.46 -9.30
N VAL A 36 12.07 12.78 -8.82
CA VAL A 36 12.54 12.84 -7.43
C VAL A 36 14.00 13.34 -7.38
N PRO A 37 14.25 14.49 -6.73
CA PRO A 37 15.61 14.95 -6.41
C PRO A 37 16.42 13.92 -5.62
N VAL A 38 17.73 13.88 -5.84
CA VAL A 38 18.63 12.88 -5.22
C VAL A 38 18.56 12.90 -3.69
N ASP A 39 18.55 14.09 -3.09
CA ASP A 39 18.44 14.31 -1.64
C ASP A 39 17.07 13.91 -1.07
N ALA A 40 16.08 13.68 -1.93
CA ALA A 40 14.72 13.31 -1.57
C ALA A 40 14.40 11.82 -1.82
N LYS A 41 15.34 11.02 -2.37
CA LYS A 41 15.11 9.61 -2.74
C LYS A 41 14.62 8.76 -1.57
N LYS A 42 15.29 8.87 -0.42
CA LYS A 42 14.87 8.14 0.79
C LYS A 42 13.46 8.54 1.24
N ARG A 43 13.18 9.84 1.33
CA ARG A 43 11.85 10.36 1.70
C ARG A 43 10.77 9.90 0.70
N ALA A 44 11.11 9.85 -0.59
CA ALA A 44 10.19 9.37 -1.61
C ALA A 44 9.83 7.89 -1.43
N LEU A 45 10.83 7.06 -1.12
CA LEU A 45 10.60 5.64 -0.81
C LEU A 45 9.72 5.49 0.44
N ASP A 46 10.04 6.18 1.53
CA ASP A 46 9.27 6.13 2.78
C ASP A 46 7.79 6.51 2.53
N ASN A 47 7.54 7.59 1.77
CA ASN A 47 6.20 8.03 1.39
C ASN A 47 5.48 7.00 0.49
N ALA A 48 6.19 6.41 -0.47
CA ALA A 48 5.62 5.43 -1.39
C ALA A 48 5.16 4.17 -0.66
N ILE A 49 5.97 3.67 0.28
CA ILE A 49 5.59 2.54 1.14
C ILE A 49 4.39 2.90 2.01
N ALA A 50 4.41 4.07 2.65
CA ALA A 50 3.28 4.54 3.45
C ALA A 50 1.97 4.61 2.63
N ALA A 51 2.04 5.12 1.40
CA ALA A 51 0.91 5.21 0.49
C ALA A 51 0.38 3.83 0.05
N VAL A 52 1.26 2.87 -0.21
CA VAL A 52 0.85 1.49 -0.53
C VAL A 52 0.14 0.85 0.67
N LEU A 53 0.65 1.06 1.88
CA LEU A 53 0.07 0.52 3.11
C LEU A 53 -1.28 1.16 3.44
N SER A 54 -1.42 2.48 3.28
CA SER A 54 -2.60 3.25 3.70
C SER A 54 -3.70 3.35 2.66
N ALA A 55 -3.41 3.09 1.37
CA ALA A 55 -4.40 3.21 0.32
C ALA A 55 -5.65 2.33 0.58
N PRO A 56 -6.84 2.73 0.13
CA PRO A 56 -8.00 1.84 0.12
C PRO A 56 -7.71 0.51 -0.59
N ALA A 57 -8.41 -0.56 -0.20
CA ALA A 57 -8.15 -1.91 -0.74
C ALA A 57 -8.44 -2.01 -2.25
N ASP A 58 -9.39 -1.22 -2.74
CA ASP A 58 -9.80 -1.10 -4.15
C ASP A 58 -8.96 -0.10 -4.95
N ARG A 59 -8.12 0.71 -4.28
CA ARG A 59 -7.26 1.68 -4.96
C ARG A 59 -6.02 1.00 -5.54
N VAL A 60 -5.80 1.20 -6.84
CA VAL A 60 -4.67 0.63 -7.59
C VAL A 60 -3.47 1.57 -7.54
N VAL A 61 -2.46 1.18 -6.76
CA VAL A 61 -1.20 1.91 -6.61
C VAL A 61 -0.06 1.15 -7.28
N TRP A 62 0.67 1.84 -8.15
CA TRP A 62 1.88 1.36 -8.80
C TRP A 62 3.08 2.20 -8.38
N LEU A 63 4.27 1.61 -8.38
CA LEU A 63 5.51 2.34 -8.17
C LEU A 63 6.34 2.32 -9.44
N ARG A 64 6.93 3.46 -9.83
CA ARG A 64 8.04 3.48 -10.79
C ARG A 64 9.32 3.51 -9.99
N LEU A 65 10.10 2.43 -10.07
CA LEU A 65 11.35 2.27 -9.35
C LEU A 65 12.48 3.00 -10.06
N ASN A 66 13.62 3.13 -9.39
CA ASN A 66 14.85 3.56 -10.05
C ASN A 66 15.38 2.46 -10.98
N ALA A 67 16.30 2.84 -11.88
CA ALA A 67 16.88 1.90 -12.84
C ALA A 67 17.65 0.78 -12.12
N ILE A 68 17.64 -0.41 -12.71
CA ILE A 68 18.46 -1.54 -12.25
C ILE A 68 19.94 -1.16 -12.34
N GLY A 69 20.71 -1.48 -11.30
CA GLY A 69 22.12 -1.07 -11.18
C GLY A 69 22.32 0.35 -10.63
N SER A 70 21.25 1.10 -10.38
CA SER A 70 21.36 2.35 -9.60
C SER A 70 21.58 2.05 -8.12
N GLN A 71 22.20 2.97 -7.39
CA GLN A 71 22.45 2.81 -5.95
C GLN A 71 21.18 2.77 -5.08
N TRP A 72 19.99 3.04 -5.64
CA TRP A 72 18.73 3.12 -4.90
C TRP A 72 17.89 1.85 -5.01
N ILE A 73 18.09 1.03 -6.04
CA ILE A 73 17.15 -0.05 -6.37
C ILE A 73 17.12 -1.15 -5.31
N ASP A 74 18.25 -1.44 -4.68
CA ASP A 74 18.35 -2.48 -3.65
C ASP A 74 17.52 -2.12 -2.42
N ASP A 75 17.57 -0.86 -1.99
CA ASP A 75 16.76 -0.34 -0.88
C ASP A 75 15.27 -0.36 -1.23
N GLU A 76 14.91 -0.02 -2.47
CA GLU A 76 13.52 -0.06 -2.94
C GLU A 76 12.96 -1.49 -2.94
N ILE A 77 13.74 -2.45 -3.44
CA ILE A 77 13.37 -3.87 -3.45
C ILE A 77 13.27 -4.39 -2.02
N ALA A 78 14.24 -4.08 -1.15
CA ALA A 78 14.23 -4.50 0.25
C ALA A 78 12.99 -3.95 0.99
N ALA A 79 12.67 -2.67 0.82
CA ALA A 79 11.50 -2.04 1.42
C ALA A 79 10.18 -2.67 0.93
N LEU A 80 10.07 -2.94 -0.38
CA LEU A 80 8.92 -3.62 -0.97
C LEU A 80 8.75 -5.05 -0.46
N SER A 81 9.85 -5.73 -0.18
CA SER A 81 9.87 -7.10 0.33
C SER A 81 9.48 -7.19 1.80
N ALA A 82 9.82 -6.17 2.57
CA ALA A 82 9.50 -6.07 3.99
C ALA A 82 8.09 -5.54 4.27
N ALA A 83 7.45 -4.89 3.29
CA ALA A 83 6.13 -4.28 3.46
C ALA A 83 5.00 -5.32 3.61
N ASP A 84 4.09 -5.07 4.54
CA ASP A 84 2.91 -5.91 4.80
C ASP A 84 1.91 -5.99 3.65
N ARG A 85 1.97 -5.01 2.74
CA ARG A 85 1.16 -4.93 1.53
C ARG A 85 2.05 -4.52 0.37
N THR A 86 1.82 -5.15 -0.77
CA THR A 86 2.54 -4.86 -2.02
C THR A 86 1.72 -3.92 -2.91
N PRO A 87 2.37 -3.09 -3.74
CA PRO A 87 1.67 -2.35 -4.79
C PRO A 87 1.03 -3.32 -5.79
N ALA A 88 0.12 -2.78 -6.60
CA ALA A 88 -0.50 -3.53 -7.70
C ALA A 88 0.54 -3.97 -8.74
N GLY A 89 1.64 -3.24 -8.87
CA GLY A 89 2.79 -3.61 -9.67
C GLY A 89 3.89 -2.55 -9.63
N VAL A 90 4.98 -2.82 -10.35
CA VAL A 90 6.12 -1.92 -10.50
C VAL A 90 6.35 -1.59 -11.97
N ARG A 91 6.85 -0.39 -12.24
CA ARG A 91 7.33 0.06 -13.54
C ARG A 91 8.85 0.24 -13.48
N LEU A 92 9.53 -0.31 -14.47
CA LEU A 92 10.99 -0.23 -14.58
C LEU A 92 11.35 0.78 -15.67
N PRO A 93 12.17 1.79 -15.37
CA PRO A 93 12.73 2.66 -16.40
C PRO A 93 13.84 1.93 -17.15
N LYS A 94 14.09 2.35 -18.40
CA LYS A 94 15.24 1.89 -19.21
C LYS A 94 15.32 0.36 -19.35
N ALA A 95 14.16 -0.26 -19.55
CA ALA A 95 14.00 -1.70 -19.73
C ALA A 95 14.36 -2.14 -21.16
N ASP A 96 15.58 -1.83 -21.59
CA ASP A 96 16.04 -2.04 -22.97
C ASP A 96 16.53 -3.48 -23.20
N ASP A 97 16.76 -4.21 -22.12
CA ASP A 97 17.21 -5.60 -22.10
C ASP A 97 16.14 -6.53 -21.47
N PRO A 98 15.64 -7.54 -22.21
CA PRO A 98 14.64 -8.47 -21.69
C PRO A 98 15.14 -9.28 -20.47
N ASP A 99 16.43 -9.55 -20.36
CA ASP A 99 16.98 -10.29 -19.22
C ASP A 99 16.90 -9.46 -17.93
N THR A 100 17.16 -8.15 -18.03
CA THR A 100 16.97 -7.20 -16.93
C THR A 100 15.50 -7.15 -16.45
N VAL A 101 14.54 -7.21 -17.38
CA VAL A 101 13.10 -7.28 -17.03
C VAL A 101 12.76 -8.59 -16.34
N ALA A 102 13.25 -9.72 -16.86
CA ALA A 102 13.00 -11.05 -16.32
C ALA A 102 13.61 -11.24 -14.92
N ALA A 103 14.84 -10.76 -14.72
CA ALA A 103 15.53 -10.77 -13.43
C ALA A 103 14.74 -9.97 -12.39
N THR A 104 14.33 -8.74 -12.74
CA THR A 104 13.56 -7.90 -11.82
C THR A 104 12.20 -8.50 -11.48
N GLY A 105 11.49 -9.03 -12.49
CA GLY A 105 10.23 -9.72 -12.28
C GLY A 105 10.37 -10.94 -11.37
N SER A 106 11.51 -11.64 -11.46
CA SER A 106 11.84 -12.77 -10.58
C SER A 106 12.14 -12.30 -9.16
N THR A 107 12.93 -11.24 -8.98
CA THR A 107 13.20 -10.66 -7.65
C THR A 107 11.93 -10.22 -6.95
N VAL A 108 11.06 -9.45 -7.62
CA VAL A 108 9.79 -8.96 -7.05
C VAL A 108 8.80 -10.10 -6.78
N ARG A 109 8.85 -11.22 -7.53
CA ARG A 109 8.03 -12.40 -7.25
C ARG A 109 8.57 -13.25 -6.10
N SER A 110 9.88 -13.49 -6.07
CA SER A 110 10.53 -14.29 -5.03
C SER A 110 10.32 -13.68 -3.64
N THR A 111 10.31 -12.35 -3.56
CA THR A 111 10.04 -11.62 -2.30
C THR A 111 8.60 -11.75 -1.82
N ARG A 112 7.64 -12.02 -2.71
CA ARG A 112 6.27 -12.40 -2.31
C ARG A 112 6.19 -13.81 -1.72
N SER A 113 7.03 -14.72 -2.20
CA SER A 113 6.95 -16.14 -1.84
C SER A 113 7.66 -16.46 -0.53
N SER A 114 8.60 -15.62 -0.09
CA SER A 114 9.37 -15.80 1.16
C SER A 114 8.67 -15.30 2.42
N ASN A 115 7.41 -14.84 2.35
CA ASN A 115 6.61 -14.45 3.52
C ASN A 115 5.38 -15.39 3.71
N PRO A 116 5.56 -16.58 4.34
CA PRO A 116 4.54 -17.62 4.40
C PRO A 116 3.41 -17.39 5.42
N LEU A 117 3.36 -16.27 6.15
CA LEU A 117 2.42 -16.08 7.29
C LEU A 117 1.04 -15.46 6.94
N ARG A 118 0.68 -15.23 5.67
CA ARG A 118 -0.56 -14.50 5.31
C ARG A 118 -1.62 -15.35 4.60
N ALA A 119 -1.93 -16.52 5.14
CA ALA A 119 -3.16 -17.25 4.82
C ALA A 119 -4.07 -17.33 6.05
N CYS A 120 -4.76 -16.23 6.38
CA CYS A 120 -5.92 -16.28 7.25
C CYS A 120 -7.07 -15.47 6.59
N SER A 121 -8.12 -16.20 6.24
CA SER A 121 -9.25 -15.85 5.39
C SER A 121 -10.08 -14.63 5.83
N PRO A 122 -10.86 -14.02 4.89
CA PRO A 122 -11.54 -12.76 5.13
C PRO A 122 -12.76 -12.93 6.04
N HIS A 123 -12.86 -12.09 7.07
CA HIS A 123 -14.09 -11.94 7.84
C HIS A 123 -15.14 -11.24 6.97
N ARG A 124 -16.09 -12.02 6.46
CA ARG A 124 -17.35 -11.53 5.86
C ARG A 124 -18.03 -10.57 6.85
N ARG A 125 -18.18 -9.29 6.50
CA ARG A 125 -19.22 -8.47 7.14
C ARG A 125 -20.51 -8.67 6.37
N SER A 126 -21.49 -9.30 7.02
CA SER A 126 -22.88 -9.31 6.61
C SER A 126 -23.37 -7.87 6.45
N ARG A 127 -23.97 -7.57 5.30
CA ARG A 127 -24.87 -6.44 5.15
C ARG A 127 -26.26 -6.98 5.42
N ASP A 128 -26.81 -6.69 6.59
CA ASP A 128 -28.24 -6.82 6.82
C ASP A 128 -28.80 -5.48 7.32
N ALA A 129 -29.63 -4.93 6.43
CA ALA A 129 -30.82 -4.09 6.61
C ALA A 129 -30.93 -3.15 7.82
N ILE A 130 -31.06 -1.86 7.52
CA ILE A 130 -31.83 -0.89 8.30
C ILE A 130 -33.32 -1.12 8.02
N PRO A 131 -34.20 -1.15 9.04
CA PRO A 131 -35.31 -0.20 9.00
C PRO A 131 -35.67 0.45 10.34
N ALA A 132 -36.09 1.71 10.20
CA ALA A 132 -37.00 2.56 11.00
C ALA A 132 -37.32 2.24 12.49
N SER A 133 -37.11 3.27 13.33
CA SER A 133 -37.84 3.54 14.58
C SER A 133 -39.30 3.95 14.29
N PRO A 134 -40.28 3.73 15.21
CA PRO A 134 -40.39 4.60 16.41
C PRO A 134 -40.90 3.97 17.73
N GLU A 135 -40.59 4.70 18.81
CA GLU A 135 -41.32 4.89 20.07
C GLU A 135 -41.34 3.83 21.21
N SER A 136 -40.64 4.24 22.29
CA SER A 136 -41.15 4.41 23.66
C SER A 136 -40.87 3.34 24.74
N HIS A 137 -40.58 3.88 25.94
CA HIS A 137 -40.59 3.29 27.28
C HIS A 137 -39.31 2.61 27.84
N SER A 138 -38.59 3.42 28.63
CA SER A 138 -38.21 3.16 30.03
C SER A 138 -37.45 1.88 30.41
N ALA A 139 -36.14 2.00 30.64
CA ALA A 139 -35.44 1.43 31.80
C ALA A 139 -33.97 1.94 31.85
N LYS A 140 -33.50 2.25 33.06
CA LYS A 140 -32.16 2.79 33.39
C LYS A 140 -31.27 1.64 33.97
N PRO A 141 -30.01 1.90 34.37
CA PRO A 141 -28.78 1.42 33.75
C PRO A 141 -28.07 0.29 34.52
N THR A 142 -27.08 -0.36 33.89
CA THR A 142 -26.06 -1.16 34.61
C THR A 142 -24.66 -0.80 34.12
N SER A 143 -23.84 -0.37 35.08
CA SER A 143 -22.45 0.09 34.96
C SER A 143 -21.45 -1.03 34.64
N PRO A 144 -20.21 -0.71 34.23
CA PRO A 144 -19.28 -1.64 33.61
C PRO A 144 -18.43 -2.42 34.63
N GLN A 145 -18.13 -3.69 34.34
CA GLN A 145 -17.15 -4.47 35.09
C GLN A 145 -15.73 -4.13 34.62
N THR A 146 -14.91 -3.71 35.58
CA THR A 146 -13.48 -3.42 35.49
C THR A 146 -12.66 -4.71 35.42
N CYS A 147 -11.71 -4.78 34.48
CA CYS A 147 -10.66 -5.80 34.45
C CYS A 147 -9.56 -5.46 35.47
N VAL A 148 -9.16 -6.43 36.28
CA VAL A 148 -7.98 -6.40 37.18
C VAL A 148 -6.86 -7.21 36.51
N PRO A 149 -5.59 -6.77 36.52
CA PRO A 149 -4.48 -7.55 35.98
C PRO A 149 -3.92 -8.57 36.99
N ASN A 150 -3.47 -9.73 36.48
CA ASN A 150 -2.80 -10.80 37.25
C ASN A 150 -1.36 -10.40 37.63
N PRO A 151 -0.83 -10.90 38.76
CA PRO A 151 0.57 -10.73 39.15
C PRO A 151 1.49 -11.70 38.41
N THR A 152 2.66 -11.19 38.02
CA THR A 152 3.85 -11.93 37.56
C THR A 152 4.50 -12.69 38.72
N ASP A 153 5.01 -13.88 38.39
CA ASP A 153 6.14 -14.55 39.04
C ASP A 153 7.32 -14.52 38.05
#